data_AF-G9KBU9-F1
#
_entry.id   AF-G9KBU9-F1
#
_cell.length_a   1.000
_cell.length_b   1.000
_cell.length_c   1.000
_cell.angle_alpha   90.00
_cell.angle_beta   90.00
_cell.angle_gamma   90.00
#
_symmetry.space_group_name_H-M   'P 1'
#
loop_
_entity.id
_entity.type
_entity.pdbx_description
1 polymer ?
#
loop_
_entity_poly.entity_id
_entity_poly.type
_entity_poly.pdbx_seq_one_letter_code
_entity_poly.pdbx_strand_id
1 'polypeptide(L)'
;KQGADTLAYIALIEEKLLPAVLHTFWVESDNYFTVTKPWFASRIPFPLSLILPGRMSKGALNRILLTRGEPPLYHLREVEAQIYRDAKECLNLLSNRLGTSQFFFGDTPSTLDAYVFGFLA
;
A
#
# COMPACT_ATOMS: atom_id res chain seq x y z
N LYS A 1 21.82 3.80 15.02
CA LYS A 1 21.28 4.92 14.19
C LYS A 1 20.39 4.39 13.08
N GLN A 2 20.89 3.56 12.15
CA GLN A 2 20.11 2.99 11.03
C GLN A 2 18.78 2.29 11.42
N GLY A 3 18.70 1.60 12.57
CA GLY A 3 17.47 0.93 12.99
C GLY A 3 16.28 1.88 13.23
N ALA A 4 16.53 3.04 13.85
CA ALA A 4 15.48 4.03 14.07
C ALA A 4 15.01 4.67 12.76
N ASP A 5 15.95 4.97 11.86
CA ASP A 5 15.64 5.50 10.52
C ASP A 5 14.83 4.49 9.70
N THR A 6 15.16 3.20 9.79
CA THR A 6 14.41 2.12 9.13
C THR A 6 12.96 2.09 9.60
N LEU A 7 12.73 2.13 10.92
CA LEU A 7 11.38 2.13 11.47
C LEU A 7 10.59 3.38 11.07
N ALA A 8 11.24 4.55 10.99
CA ALA A 8 10.61 5.77 10.53
C ALA A 8 10.15 5.66 9.06
N TYR A 9 10.97 5.07 8.18
CA TYR A 9 10.58 4.85 6.78
C TYR A 9 9.47 3.79 6.64
N ILE A 10 9.52 2.71 7.42
CA ILE A 10 8.45 1.70 7.43
C ILE A 10 7.14 2.36 7.85
N ALA A 11 7.14 3.14 8.94
CA ALA A 11 5.96 3.87 9.39
C ALA A 11 5.45 4.85 8.33
N LEU A 12 6.35 5.56 7.63
CA LEU A 12 5.98 6.44 6.52
C LEU A 12 5.29 5.67 5.39
N ILE A 13 5.78 4.49 5.02
CA ILE A 13 5.20 3.65 3.97
C ILE A 13 3.84 3.11 4.40
N GLU A 14 3.73 2.59 5.62
CA GLU A 14 2.47 2.06 6.17
C GLU A 14 1.40 3.12 6.30
N GLU A 15 1.81 4.36 6.59
CA GLU A 15 0.90 5.50 6.67
C GLU A 15 0.54 5.98 5.26
N LYS A 16 1.52 6.38 4.44
CA LYS A 16 1.27 7.15 3.21
C LYS A 16 1.06 6.29 1.96
N LEU A 17 1.77 5.17 1.83
CA LEU A 17 1.76 4.35 0.61
C LEU A 17 0.76 3.18 0.69
N LEU A 18 0.70 2.50 1.84
CA LEU A 18 -0.16 1.33 2.02
C LEU A 18 -1.66 1.58 1.75
N PRO A 19 -2.28 2.73 2.11
CA PRO A 19 -3.67 2.99 1.76
C PRO A 19 -3.92 3.02 0.24
N ALA A 20 -3.00 3.60 -0.53
CA ALA A 20 -3.11 3.62 -1.99
C ALA A 20 -2.97 2.21 -2.58
N VAL A 21 -2.01 1.42 -2.09
CA VAL A 21 -1.85 0.01 -2.50
C VAL A 21 -3.11 -0.79 -2.20
N LEU A 22 -3.65 -0.69 -0.98
CA LEU A 22 -4.91 -1.36 -0.62
C LEU A 22 -6.07 -0.93 -1.51
N HIS A 23 -6.16 0.36 -1.83
CA HIS A 23 -7.17 0.88 -2.73
C HIS A 23 -7.06 0.26 -4.13
N THR A 24 -5.88 0.33 -4.76
CA THR A 24 -5.61 -0.21 -6.09
C THR A 24 -5.91 -1.71 -6.17
N PHE A 25 -5.49 -2.51 -5.19
CA PHE A 25 -5.70 -3.96 -5.24
C PHE A 25 -7.13 -4.40 -4.91
N TRP A 26 -7.75 -3.77 -3.90
CA TRP A 26 -8.94 -4.34 -3.24
C TRP A 26 -10.21 -3.50 -3.35
N VAL A 27 -10.11 -2.24 -3.77
CA VAL A 27 -11.24 -1.30 -3.82
C VAL A 27 -11.54 -0.87 -5.25
N GLU A 28 -10.51 -0.59 -6.05
CA GLU A 28 -10.67 -0.22 -7.45
C GLU A 28 -11.31 -1.36 -8.24
N SER A 29 -12.47 -1.09 -8.86
CA SER A 29 -13.33 -2.12 -9.44
C SER A 29 -12.63 -2.94 -10.51
N ASP A 30 -11.95 -2.27 -11.42
CA ASP A 30 -11.34 -2.91 -12.59
C ASP A 30 -10.23 -3.86 -12.15
N ASN A 31 -9.33 -3.39 -11.29
CA ASN A 31 -8.26 -4.21 -10.73
C ASN A 31 -8.80 -5.35 -9.86
N TYR A 32 -9.77 -5.09 -8.99
CA TYR A 32 -10.34 -6.11 -8.11
C TYR A 32 -11.00 -7.25 -8.88
N PHE A 33 -11.87 -6.94 -9.86
CA PHE A 33 -12.63 -7.97 -10.57
C PHE A 33 -11.83 -8.68 -11.67
N THR A 34 -10.89 -7.99 -12.33
CA THR A 34 -10.14 -8.58 -13.45
C THR A 34 -8.85 -9.28 -13.02
N VAL A 35 -8.18 -8.80 -11.97
CA VAL A 35 -6.86 -9.30 -11.54
C VAL A 35 -6.90 -9.87 -10.13
N THR A 36 -7.17 -9.04 -9.12
CA THR A 36 -6.93 -9.41 -7.71
C THR A 36 -7.81 -10.56 -7.26
N LYS A 37 -9.14 -10.44 -7.39
CA LYS A 37 -10.07 -11.47 -6.90
C LYS A 37 -9.86 -12.82 -7.59
N PRO A 38 -9.79 -12.93 -8.94
CA PRO A 38 -9.55 -14.20 -9.60
C PRO A 38 -8.21 -14.83 -9.22
N TRP A 39 -7.14 -14.03 -9.14
CA TRP A 39 -5.81 -14.51 -8.79
C TRP A 39 -5.80 -15.12 -7.38
N PHE A 40 -6.31 -14.38 -6.38
CA PHE A 40 -6.39 -14.87 -5.01
C PHE A 40 -7.32 -16.09 -4.89
N ALA A 41 -8.50 -16.05 -5.51
CA ALA A 41 -9.46 -17.16 -5.46
C ALA A 41 -8.89 -18.45 -6.07
N SER A 42 -8.02 -18.36 -7.09
CA SER A 42 -7.38 -19.53 -7.71
C SER A 42 -6.36 -20.24 -6.81
N ARG A 43 -5.83 -19.57 -5.78
CA ARG A 43 -4.79 -20.09 -4.87
C ARG A 43 -5.34 -20.55 -3.53
N ILE A 44 -6.64 -20.41 -3.31
CA ILE A 44 -7.31 -20.72 -2.04
C ILE A 44 -8.29 -21.87 -2.29
N PRO A 45 -8.30 -22.94 -1.47
CA PRO A 45 -9.27 -24.01 -1.62
C PRO A 45 -10.69 -23.54 -1.28
N PHE A 46 -11.68 -24.17 -1.91
CA PHE A 46 -13.07 -24.04 -1.51
C PHE A 46 -13.25 -24.49 -0.03
N PRO A 47 -14.06 -23.78 0.78
CA PRO A 47 -14.95 -22.66 0.44
C PRO A 47 -14.31 -21.27 0.59
N LEU A 48 -13.08 -21.18 1.08
CA LEU A 48 -12.46 -19.90 1.42
C LEU A 48 -12.24 -19.00 0.20
N SER A 49 -12.05 -19.57 -1.00
CA SER A 49 -11.93 -18.79 -2.25
C SER A 49 -13.15 -17.92 -2.55
N LEU A 50 -14.34 -18.29 -2.06
CA LEU A 50 -15.57 -17.52 -2.24
C LEU A 50 -15.71 -16.39 -1.21
N ILE A 51 -15.12 -16.57 -0.03
CA ILE A 51 -15.35 -15.72 1.14
C ILE A 51 -14.21 -14.71 1.33
N LEU A 52 -12.96 -15.18 1.22
CA LEU A 52 -11.79 -14.42 1.65
C LEU A 52 -11.55 -13.15 0.81
N PRO A 53 -11.62 -13.16 -0.53
CA PRO A 53 -11.41 -11.95 -1.32
C PRO A 53 -12.43 -10.85 -0.98
N GLY A 54 -13.70 -11.22 -0.77
CA GLY A 54 -14.74 -10.28 -0.36
C GLY A 54 -14.52 -9.70 1.03
N ARG A 55 -14.01 -10.50 1.98
CA ARG A 55 -13.62 -10.01 3.32
C ARG A 55 -12.43 -9.07 3.27
N MET A 56 -11.43 -9.37 2.45
CA MET A 56 -10.24 -8.53 2.27
C MET A 56 -10.62 -7.19 1.63
N SER A 57 -11.45 -7.19 0.59
CA SER A 57 -11.98 -5.98 -0.04
C SER A 57 -12.73 -5.07 0.94
N LYS A 58 -13.67 -5.64 1.72
CA LYS A 58 -14.37 -4.89 2.77
C LYS A 58 -13.44 -4.36 3.84
N GLY A 59 -12.44 -5.16 4.25
CA GLY A 59 -11.43 -4.76 5.23
C GLY A 59 -10.57 -3.60 4.76
N ALA A 60 -10.12 -3.63 3.51
CA ALA A 60 -9.34 -2.57 2.88
C ALA A 60 -10.15 -1.26 2.82
N LEU A 61 -11.39 -1.31 2.32
CA LEU A 61 -12.25 -0.14 2.24
C LEU A 61 -12.52 0.45 3.64
N ASN A 62 -12.87 -0.37 4.62
CA ASN A 62 -13.11 0.09 5.99
C ASN A 62 -11.86 0.75 6.58
N ARG A 63 -10.67 0.16 6.39
CA ARG A 63 -9.42 0.74 6.88
C ARG A 63 -9.16 2.11 6.26
N ILE A 64 -9.33 2.25 4.94
CA ILE A 64 -9.13 3.52 4.25
C ILE A 64 -10.12 4.57 4.77
N LEU A 65 -11.41 4.24 4.84
CA LEU A 65 -12.42 5.17 5.33
C LEU A 65 -12.18 5.61 6.78
N LEU A 66 -11.78 4.69 7.66
CA LEU A 66 -11.52 5.01 9.07
C LEU A 66 -10.26 5.85 9.30
N THR A 67 -9.28 5.80 8.40
CA THR A 67 -7.98 6.49 8.56
C THR A 67 -7.81 7.71 7.66
N ARG A 68 -8.61 7.81 6.60
CA ARG A 68 -8.50 8.84 5.55
C ARG A 68 -9.83 9.52 5.23
N GLY A 69 -10.96 9.00 5.69
CA GLY A 69 -12.29 9.56 5.47
C GLY A 69 -12.73 10.58 6.52
N GLU A 70 -11.77 11.19 7.25
CA GLU A 70 -12.06 12.22 8.24
C GLU A 70 -12.29 13.60 7.59
N PRO A 71 -12.96 14.54 8.28
CA PRO A 71 -13.11 15.91 7.79
C PRO A 71 -11.76 16.53 7.40
N PRO A 72 -11.67 17.29 6.30
CA PRO A 72 -12.77 17.82 5.48
C PRO A 72 -13.17 16.92 4.29
N LEU A 73 -12.72 15.67 4.24
CA LEU A 73 -12.97 14.79 3.09
C LEU A 73 -14.32 14.09 3.28
N TYR A 74 -15.35 14.58 2.59
CA TYR A 74 -16.72 14.06 2.74
C TYR A 74 -17.09 13.07 1.63
N HIS A 75 -16.33 13.05 0.53
CA HIS A 75 -16.59 12.19 -0.61
C HIS A 75 -15.47 11.16 -0.82
N LEU A 76 -15.85 9.93 -1.19
CA LEU A 76 -14.90 8.84 -1.44
C LEU A 76 -13.85 9.19 -2.50
N ARG A 77 -14.22 9.97 -3.52
CA ARG A 77 -13.28 10.45 -4.55
C ARG A 77 -12.22 11.42 -3.99
N GLU A 78 -12.57 12.21 -2.99
CA GLU A 78 -11.61 13.13 -2.37
C GLU A 78 -10.62 12.36 -1.51
N VAL A 79 -11.10 11.35 -0.77
CA VAL A 79 -10.28 10.38 -0.03
C VAL A 79 -9.32 9.66 -0.97
N GLU A 80 -9.83 9.14 -2.09
CA GLU A 80 -9.05 8.50 -3.14
C GLU A 80 -7.96 9.44 -3.69
N ALA A 81 -8.32 10.67 -4.05
CA ALA A 81 -7.36 11.63 -4.55
C ALA A 81 -6.28 11.96 -3.49
N GLN A 82 -6.64 12.02 -2.20
CA GLN A 82 -5.69 12.25 -1.12
C GLN A 82 -4.72 11.09 -0.95
N ILE A 83 -5.20 9.84 -0.91
CA ILE A 83 -4.32 8.68 -0.70
C ILE A 83 -3.31 8.54 -1.86
N TYR A 84 -3.70 8.83 -3.09
CA TYR A 84 -2.77 8.80 -4.23
C TYR A 84 -1.78 9.97 -4.21
N ARG A 85 -2.19 11.17 -3.74
CA ARG A 85 -1.26 12.28 -3.51
C ARG A 85 -0.22 11.94 -2.45
N ASP A 86 -0.66 11.40 -1.32
CA ASP A 86 0.18 10.98 -0.20
C ASP A 86 1.16 9.87 -0.61
N ALA A 87 0.69 8.88 -1.36
CA ALA A 87 1.53 7.83 -1.90
C ALA A 87 2.61 8.38 -2.84
N LYS A 88 2.25 9.31 -3.74
CA LYS A 88 3.21 9.98 -4.63
C LYS A 88 4.27 10.75 -3.84
N GLU A 89 3.87 11.48 -2.79
CA GLU A 89 4.80 12.17 -1.91
C GLU A 89 5.76 11.18 -1.22
N CYS A 90 5.25 10.07 -0.68
CA CYS A 90 6.05 9.02 -0.07
C CYS A 90 7.08 8.44 -1.07
N LEU A 91 6.65 8.11 -2.28
CA LEU A 91 7.52 7.61 -3.34
C LEU A 91 8.60 8.63 -3.72
N ASN A 92 8.27 9.93 -3.78
CA ASN A 92 9.25 10.98 -4.01
C ASN A 92 10.27 11.07 -2.87
N LEU A 93 9.85 10.95 -1.61
CA LEU A 93 10.74 10.94 -0.46
C LEU A 93 11.68 9.74 -0.48
N LEU A 94 11.16 8.55 -0.81
CA LEU A 94 11.97 7.34 -0.98
C LEU A 94 12.96 7.50 -2.15
N SER A 95 12.50 8.01 -3.29
CA SER A 95 13.34 8.27 -4.46
C SER A 95 14.46 9.26 -4.12
N ASN A 96 14.16 10.34 -3.41
CA ASN A 96 15.15 11.33 -2.98
C ASN A 96 16.13 10.73 -1.98
N ARG A 97 15.67 9.85 -1.09
CA ARG A 97 16.54 9.17 -0.12
C ARG A 97 17.49 8.18 -0.80
N LEU A 98 17.00 7.41 -1.78
CA LEU A 98 17.82 6.47 -2.54
C LEU A 98 18.83 7.20 -3.44
N GLY A 99 18.38 8.28 -4.09
CA GLY A 99 19.20 9.07 -5.01
C GLY A 99 19.69 8.21 -6.18
N THR A 100 21.02 8.18 -6.37
CA THR A 100 21.69 7.31 -7.35
C THR A 100 22.30 6.05 -6.71
N SER A 101 22.05 5.83 -5.42
CA SER A 101 22.56 4.66 -4.70
C SER A 101 21.78 3.40 -5.09
N GLN A 102 22.44 2.24 -4.99
CA GLN A 102 21.76 0.97 -5.23
C GLN A 102 20.84 0.57 -4.07
N PHE A 103 21.20 0.94 -2.83
CA PHE A 103 20.45 0.62 -1.62
C PHE A 103 20.30 1.83 -0.68
N PHE A 104 19.30 1.80 0.20
CA PHE A 104 18.95 2.94 1.08
C PHE A 104 20.00 3.29 2.15
N PHE A 105 20.82 2.32 2.58
CA PHE A 105 21.77 2.48 3.69
C PHE A 105 23.21 2.08 3.36
N GLY A 106 23.63 2.22 2.09
CA GLY A 106 25.01 1.99 1.64
C GLY A 106 25.08 1.05 0.45
N ASP A 107 26.15 0.25 0.39
CA ASP A 107 26.45 -0.60 -0.77
C ASP A 107 25.91 -2.04 -0.66
N THR A 108 25.20 -2.35 0.42
CA THR A 108 24.62 -3.67 0.67
C THR A 108 23.12 -3.57 0.95
N PRO A 109 22.31 -4.54 0.49
CA PRO A 109 20.87 -4.52 0.72
C PRO A 109 20.53 -4.56 2.22
N SER A 110 19.53 -3.77 2.61
CA SER A 110 19.03 -3.68 3.97
C SER A 110 17.57 -4.13 4.08
N THR A 111 17.07 -4.25 5.31
CA THR A 111 15.65 -4.53 5.59
C THR A 111 14.73 -3.51 4.92
N LEU A 112 15.14 -2.24 4.86
CA LEU A 112 14.33 -1.19 4.22
C LEU A 112 14.20 -1.45 2.71
N ASP A 113 15.28 -1.87 2.05
CA ASP A 113 15.25 -2.20 0.61
C ASP A 113 14.27 -3.34 0.33
N ALA A 114 14.32 -4.42 1.12
CA ALA A 114 13.39 -5.55 0.98
C ALA A 114 11.93 -5.12 1.23
N TYR A 115 11.70 -4.26 2.22
CA TYR A 115 10.37 -3.77 2.55
C TYR A 115 9.81 -2.88 1.43
N VAL A 116 10.59 -1.90 0.95
CA VAL A 116 10.20 -1.02 -0.16
C VAL A 116 9.95 -1.82 -1.43
N PHE A 117 10.82 -2.78 -1.75
CA PHE A 117 10.66 -3.65 -2.91
C PHE A 117 9.33 -4.41 -2.88
N GLY A 118 8.91 -4.91 -1.71
CA GLY A 118 7.61 -5.59 -1.56
C GLY A 118 6.38 -4.75 -1.89
N PHE A 119 6.49 -3.41 -1.87
CA PHE A 119 5.43 -2.49 -2.27
C PHE A 119 5.51 -2.07 -3.74
N LEU A 120 6.66 -2.24 -4.40
CA LEU A 120 6.91 -1.78 -5.77
C LEU A 120 6.90 -2.89 -6.82
N ALA A 121 7.13 -4.14 -6.40
CA ALA A 121 7.29 -5.30 -7.28
C ALA A 121 5.97 -5.86 -7.85
#